data_AF-A0A2W6W990-F1
#
_entry.id   AF-A0A2W6W990-F1
#
_cell.length_a   1.000
_cell.length_b   1.000
_cell.length_c   1.000
_cell.angle_alpha   90.00
_cell.angle_beta   90.00
_cell.angle_gamma   90.00
#
_symmetry.space_group_name_H-M   'P 1'
#
loop_
_entity.id
_entity.type
_entity.pdbx_description
1 polymer ?
#
loop_
_entity_poly.entity_id
_entity_poly.type
_entity_poly.pdbx_seq_one_letter_code
_entity_poly.pdbx_strand_id
1 'polypeptide(L)'
;MTGASELEEAAGVDEGADFSGLSFEAALRELETIVRRLESGDAPLDESIALYARGEKLRVQCMKRLEDAEARIRKLTIDGSGAVTGAQPFGAD
;
A
#
# COMPACT_ATOMS: atom_id res chain seq x y z
N MET A 1 -34.43 -17.92 22.75
CA MET A 1 -34.70 -17.89 21.29
C MET A 1 -34.69 -16.42 20.89
N THR A 2 -33.72 -15.81 20.23
CA THR A 2 -32.49 -16.26 19.54
C THR A 2 -31.64 -14.99 19.52
N GLY A 3 -30.58 -14.92 20.33
CA GLY A 3 -29.81 -13.69 20.56
C GLY A 3 -28.30 -13.91 20.41
N ALA A 4 -27.91 -14.76 19.46
CA ALA A 4 -26.52 -15.12 19.22
C ALA A 4 -26.08 -14.97 17.75
N SER A 5 -26.91 -14.35 16.90
CA SER A 5 -26.66 -14.28 15.45
C SER A 5 -26.00 -12.98 14.97
N GLU A 6 -25.86 -11.96 15.83
CA GLU A 6 -25.40 -10.61 15.40
C GLU A 6 -23.94 -10.30 15.80
N LEU A 7 -23.24 -11.24 16.42
CA LEU A 7 -21.85 -11.04 16.88
C LEU A 7 -20.80 -11.64 15.93
N GLU A 8 -21.21 -12.40 14.92
CA GLU A 8 -20.28 -13.07 13.99
C GLU A 8 -19.88 -12.20 12.79
N GLU A 9 -20.48 -11.02 12.60
CA GLU A 9 -20.24 -10.16 11.42
C GLU A 9 -19.03 -9.21 11.57
N ALA A 10 -18.38 -9.18 12.74
CA ALA A 10 -17.31 -8.21 13.05
C ALA A 10 -15.87 -8.69 12.73
N ALA A 11 -15.68 -9.91 12.22
CA ALA A 11 -14.35 -10.49 11.99
C ALA A 11 -14.02 -10.75 10.51
N GLY A 12 -14.59 -9.94 9.60
CA GLY A 12 -14.25 -9.94 8.18
C GLY A 12 -12.90 -9.25 7.92
N VAL A 13 -11.82 -9.71 8.53
CA VAL A 13 -10.47 -9.25 8.17
C VAL A 13 -9.86 -10.28 7.24
N ASP A 14 -9.74 -9.88 5.97
CA ASP A 14 -9.03 -10.62 4.93
C ASP A 14 -7.55 -10.74 5.30
N GLU A 15 -7.21 -11.74 6.13
CA GLU A 15 -5.83 -12.08 6.55
C GLU A 15 -4.93 -12.43 5.35
N GLY A 16 -5.51 -12.61 4.16
CA GLY A 16 -4.86 -12.97 2.90
C GLY A 16 -4.79 -11.87 1.85
N ALA A 17 -5.11 -10.61 2.16
CA ALA A 17 -5.13 -9.54 1.15
C ALA A 17 -3.77 -9.38 0.44
N ASP A 18 -3.68 -9.88 -0.79
CA ASP A 18 -2.56 -9.63 -1.70
C ASP A 18 -2.78 -8.28 -2.38
N PHE A 19 -2.04 -7.29 -1.90
CA PHE A 19 -2.13 -5.93 -2.44
C PHE A 19 -1.35 -5.75 -3.73
N SER A 20 -0.53 -6.73 -4.17
CA SER A 20 0.40 -6.59 -5.30
C SER A 20 -0.23 -6.03 -6.59
N GLY A 21 -1.52 -6.29 -6.81
CA GLY A 21 -2.30 -5.78 -7.95
C GLY A 21 -2.77 -4.31 -7.86
N LEU A 22 -2.77 -3.68 -6.67
CA LEU A 22 -3.25 -2.30 -6.49
C LEU A 22 -2.31 -1.26 -7.10
N SER A 23 -2.86 -0.19 -7.71
CA SER A 23 -2.07 0.99 -8.10
C SER A 23 -1.46 1.69 -6.87
N PHE A 24 -0.47 2.55 -7.08
CA PHE A 24 0.14 3.33 -5.99
C PHE A 24 -0.92 4.15 -5.24
N GLU A 25 -1.77 4.87 -5.98
CA GLU A 25 -2.81 5.73 -5.41
C GLU A 25 -3.88 4.94 -4.67
N ALA A 26 -4.20 3.73 -5.15
CA ALA A 26 -5.13 2.84 -4.46
C ALA A 26 -4.53 2.33 -3.14
N ALA A 27 -3.30 1.83 -3.16
CA ALA A 27 -2.60 1.37 -1.96
C ALA A 27 -2.41 2.50 -0.93
N LEU A 28 -2.07 3.71 -1.39
CA LEU A 28 -1.93 4.88 -0.53
C LEU A 28 -3.26 5.28 0.13
N ARG A 29 -4.36 5.36 -0.63
CA ARG A 29 -5.69 5.67 -0.07
C ARG A 29 -6.13 4.66 0.99
N GLU A 30 -5.82 3.39 0.79
CA GLU A 30 -6.12 2.35 1.75
C GLU A 30 -5.27 2.49 3.02
N LEU A 31 -3.97 2.73 2.86
CA LEU A 31 -3.06 3.00 3.98
C LEU A 31 -3.52 4.21 4.80
N GLU A 32 -3.91 5.30 4.16
CA GLU A 32 -4.46 6.48 4.85
C GLU A 32 -5.74 6.16 5.63
N THR A 33 -6.58 5.27 5.10
CA THR A 33 -7.81 4.84 5.80
C THR A 33 -7.48 4.05 7.06
N ILE A 34 -6.51 3.14 6.96
CA ILE A 34 -6.00 2.37 8.10
C ILE A 34 -5.40 3.31 9.16
N VAL A 35 -4.56 4.26 8.75
CA VAL A 35 -3.95 5.23 9.68
C VAL A 35 -5.04 6.03 10.40
N ARG A 36 -6.02 6.57 9.67
CA ARG A 36 -7.15 7.29 10.29
C ARG A 36 -7.91 6.42 11.30
N ARG A 37 -8.12 5.15 10.99
CA ARG A 37 -8.80 4.21 11.89
C ARG A 37 -7.98 3.96 13.16
N LEU A 38 -6.66 3.75 13.04
CA LEU A 38 -5.76 3.58 14.18
C LEU A 38 -5.67 4.84 15.05
N GLU A 39 -5.58 6.02 14.42
CA GLU A 39 -5.49 7.32 15.09
C GLU A 39 -6.77 7.69 15.85
N SER A 40 -7.93 7.17 15.42
CA SER A 40 -9.19 7.39 16.15
C SER A 40 -9.18 6.77 17.55
N GLY A 41 -8.42 5.69 17.77
CA GLY A 41 -8.41 4.94 19.03
C GLY A 41 -9.68 4.12 19.30
N ASP A 42 -10.64 4.13 18.38
CA ASP A 42 -11.95 3.46 18.55
C ASP A 42 -11.92 1.97 18.12
N ALA A 43 -10.79 1.49 17.60
CA ALA A 43 -10.61 0.10 17.20
C ALA A 43 -10.24 -0.77 18.42
N PRO A 44 -10.89 -1.94 18.64
CA PRO A 44 -10.43 -2.92 19.61
C PRO A 44 -8.98 -3.34 19.37
N LEU A 45 -8.31 -3.89 20.39
CA LEU A 45 -6.90 -4.26 20.32
C LEU A 45 -6.61 -5.23 19.16
N ASP A 46 -7.42 -6.27 19.01
CA ASP A 46 -7.23 -7.27 17.95
C ASP A 46 -7.41 -6.67 16.55
N GLU A 47 -8.41 -5.78 16.38
CA GLU A 47 -8.60 -5.02 15.14
C GLU A 47 -7.38 -4.12 14.86
N SER A 48 -6.86 -3.45 15.88
CA SER A 48 -5.71 -2.55 15.77
C SER A 48 -4.44 -3.28 15.34
N ILE A 49 -4.21 -4.49 15.86
CA ILE A 49 -3.08 -5.34 15.46
C ILE A 49 -3.21 -5.73 13.99
N ALA A 50 -4.41 -6.13 13.56
CA ALA A 50 -4.66 -6.53 12.18
C ALA A 50 -4.54 -5.35 11.20
N LEU A 51 -5.06 -4.18 11.58
CA LEU A 51 -4.93 -2.93 10.83
C LEU A 51 -3.45 -2.54 10.67
N TYR A 52 -2.65 -2.62 11.73
CA TYR A 52 -1.22 -2.35 11.67
C TYR A 52 -0.49 -3.30 10.71
N ALA A 53 -0.74 -4.60 10.82
CA ALA A 53 -0.13 -5.60 9.93
C ALA A 53 -0.50 -5.37 8.45
N ARG A 54 -1.76 -5.00 8.18
CA ARG A 54 -2.22 -4.63 6.84
C ARG A 54 -1.55 -3.35 6.34
N GLY A 55 -1.47 -2.32 7.18
CA GLY A 55 -0.81 -1.06 6.87
C GLY A 55 0.66 -1.25 6.49
N GLU A 56 1.36 -2.15 7.18
CA GLU A 56 2.76 -2.45 6.88
C GLU A 56 2.95 -3.09 5.49
N LYS A 57 2.05 -4.01 5.09
CA LYS A 57 2.06 -4.59 3.74
C LYS A 57 1.86 -3.53 2.66
N LEU A 58 0.89 -2.62 2.86
CA LEU A 58 0.63 -1.50 1.94
C LEU A 58 1.82 -0.54 1.87
N ARG A 59 2.46 -0.23 3.01
CA ARG A 59 3.66 0.62 3.07
C ARG A 59 4.79 0.04 2.22
N VAL A 60 5.08 -1.26 2.39
CA VAL A 60 6.10 -1.96 1.60
C VAL A 60 5.78 -1.90 0.11
N GLN A 61 4.52 -2.08 -0.28
CA GLN A 61 4.13 -1.99 -1.68
C GLN A 61 4.29 -0.59 -2.26
N CYS A 62 3.87 0.44 -1.52
CA CYS A 62 4.03 1.83 -1.93
C CYS A 62 5.51 2.16 -2.15
N MET A 63 6.38 1.75 -1.23
CA MET A 63 7.83 1.92 -1.38
C MET A 63 8.37 1.23 -2.62
N LYS A 64 8.02 -0.04 -2.85
CA LYS A 64 8.44 -0.77 -4.04
C LYS A 64 8.05 -0.06 -5.34
N ARG A 65 6.82 0.47 -5.42
CA ARG A 65 6.36 1.21 -6.60
C ARG A 65 7.14 2.52 -6.80
N LEU A 66 7.50 3.22 -5.72
CA LEU A 66 8.31 4.42 -5.78
C LEU A 66 9.75 4.09 -6.22
N GLU A 67 10.35 3.03 -5.68
CA GLU A 67 11.68 2.55 -6.07
C GLU A 67 11.73 2.17 -7.55
N ASP A 68 10.72 1.45 -8.05
CA ASP A 68 10.59 1.10 -9.47
C ASP A 68 10.45 2.35 -10.35
N ALA A 69 9.67 3.34 -9.91
CA ALA A 69 9.52 4.60 -10.63
C ALA A 69 10.85 5.39 -10.66
N GLU A 70 11.54 5.48 -9.54
CA GLU A 70 12.84 6.16 -9.44
C GLU A 70 13.89 5.47 -10.33
N ALA A 71 13.93 4.13 -10.32
CA ALA A 71 14.82 3.36 -11.19
C ALA A 71 14.55 3.61 -12.68
N ARG A 72 13.29 3.82 -13.07
CA ARG A 72 12.93 4.21 -14.44
C ARG A 72 13.42 5.61 -14.78
N ILE A 73 13.31 6.56 -13.85
CA ILE A 73 13.79 7.94 -14.04
C ILE A 73 15.31 7.98 -14.16
N ARG A 74 16.05 7.22 -13.33
CA ARG A 74 17.53 7.16 -13.38
C ARG A 74 18.08 6.65 -14.71
N LYS A 75 17.30 5.88 -15.47
CA LYS A 75 17.66 5.43 -16.82
C LYS A 75 17.53 6.51 -17.89
N LEU A 76 16.91 7.65 -17.55
CA LEU A 76 16.84 8.83 -18.40
C LEU A 76 18.13 9.63 -18.23
N THR A 77 18.82 9.90 -19.33
CA THR A 77 19.88 10.90 -19.39
C THR A 77 19.22 12.27 -19.46
N ILE A 78 19.57 13.16 -18.53
CA ILE A 78 19.04 14.51 -18.46
C ILE A 78 20.20 15.49 -18.64
N ASP A 79 20.04 16.50 -19.49
CA ASP A 79 21.06 17.55 -19.66
C ASP A 79 20.97 18.66 -18.60
N GLY A 80 21.89 19.62 -18.65
CA GLY A 80 21.93 20.74 -17.69
C GLY A 80 20.70 21.67 -17.70
N SER A 81 19.79 21.52 -18.67
CA SER A 81 18.52 22.26 -18.73
C SER A 81 17.33 21.49 -18.15
N GLY A 82 17.52 20.22 -17.78
CA GLY A 82 16.44 19.32 -17.34
C GLY A 82 15.77 18.57 -18.49
N ALA A 83 16.26 18.68 -19.73
CA ALA A 83 15.70 17.97 -20.88
C ALA A 83 16.22 16.54 -20.96
N VAL A 84 15.34 15.59 -21.29
CA VAL A 84 15.70 14.18 -21.50
C VAL A 84 16.45 14.05 -22.82
N THR A 85 17.73 13.68 -22.75
CA THR A 85 18.64 13.56 -23.89
C THR A 85 18.97 12.12 -24.27
N GLY A 86 18.53 11.14 -23.46
CA GLY A 86 18.71 9.72 -23.74
C GLY A 86 17.91 8.85 -22.78
N ALA A 87 17.68 7.60 -23.17
CA ALA A 87 17.07 6.58 -22.32
C ALA A 87 17.76 5.25 -22.57
N GLN A 88 18.19 4.55 -21.51
CA GLN A 88 18.63 3.16 -21.65
C GLN A 88 17.41 2.24 -21.87
N PRO A 89 17.45 1.33 -22.87
CA PRO A 89 16.39 0.33 -23.04
C PRO A 89 16.34 -0.60 -21.81
N PHE A 90 15.12 -0.94 -21.38
CA PHE A 90 14.92 -1.94 -20.33
C PHE A 90 15.31 -3.33 -20.87
N GLY A 91 16.37 -3.95 -20.32
CA GLY A 91 16.74 -5.34 -20.60
C GLY A 91 17.95 -5.57 -21.51
N ALA A 92 18.99 -4.74 -21.44
CA ALA A 92 20.27 -5.03 -22.07
C ALA A 92 21.23 -5.73 -21.08
N ASP A 93 20.82 -6.90 -20.59
CA ASP A 93 21.64 -8.00 -20.06
C ASP A 93 20.81 -9.30 -20.14
#